data_AF-A0A8J7STF0-F1
#
_entry.id   AF-A0A8J7STF0-F1
#
_cell.length_a   1.000
_cell.length_b   1.000
_cell.length_c   1.000
_cell.angle_alpha   90.00
_cell.angle_beta   90.00
_cell.angle_gamma   90.00
#
_symmetry.space_group_name_H-M   'P 1'
#
loop_
_entity.id
_entity.type
_entity.pdbx_description
1 polymer ?
#
loop_
_entity_poly.entity_id
_entity_poly.type
_entity_poly.pdbx_seq_one_letter_code
_entity_poly.pdbx_strand_id
1 'polypeptide(L)'
;SNAGNGNYFYIDNIREAKKVFVTQMRANMFTIAKDVKIQIEFNPKTIKAYRLIGYENRLLAKEDFDDDTKDAGELGAGHTVTAIYEVILSDSKSTQDIAKAADLKYQTKTVAGKSSDLMTVKFRYKPIKSDKSILLEQVLNKSALIGLENSSDNYRFSAAVASFGMLLRDSEFKGSATYDNVYNLAKDALGTDKENYRAEFLQLIKTANTLQSLEASTNR
;
A
#
# COMPACT_ATOMS: atom_id res chain seq x y z
N SER A 1 -16.89 -19.85 3.49
CA SER A 1 -17.45 -18.98 4.55
C SER A 1 -16.43 -17.89 4.88
N ASN A 2 -16.43 -16.77 4.15
CA ASN A 2 -15.54 -15.63 4.38
C ASN A 2 -16.27 -14.55 5.19
N ALA A 3 -16.55 -14.84 6.45
CA ALA A 3 -17.23 -13.94 7.38
C ALA A 3 -16.37 -13.69 8.63
N GLY A 4 -15.08 -13.42 8.42
CA GLY A 4 -14.16 -13.08 9.49
C GLY A 4 -13.30 -11.89 9.10
N ASN A 5 -13.34 -10.84 9.93
CA ASN A 5 -12.38 -9.73 9.94
C ASN A 5 -10.99 -10.21 10.43
N GLY A 6 -10.56 -11.39 9.97
CA GLY A 6 -9.38 -12.10 10.42
C GLY A 6 -8.12 -11.60 9.72
N ASN A 7 -7.06 -11.44 10.51
CA ASN A 7 -5.71 -11.27 9.99
C ASN A 7 -5.16 -12.61 9.48
N TYR A 8 -4.58 -12.60 8.28
CA TYR A 8 -3.92 -13.78 7.70
C TYR A 8 -2.44 -13.73 8.02
N PHE A 9 -1.94 -14.78 8.67
CA PHE A 9 -0.53 -14.93 8.98
C PHE A 9 0.00 -16.18 8.30
N TYR A 10 1.09 -16.04 7.55
CA TYR A 10 1.87 -17.17 7.05
C TYR A 10 3.06 -17.35 7.99
N ILE A 11 3.14 -18.51 8.64
CA ILE A 11 4.24 -18.84 9.56
C ILE A 11 5.08 -19.89 8.87
N ASP A 12 6.25 -19.51 8.40
CA ASP A 12 7.21 -20.40 7.75
C ASP A 12 8.43 -20.70 8.64
N ASN A 13 8.66 -19.89 9.69
CA ASN A 13 9.76 -20.08 10.62
C ASN A 13 9.45 -19.59 12.05
N ILE A 14 10.32 -19.98 13.01
CA ILE A 14 10.12 -19.70 14.44
C ILE A 14 10.11 -18.18 14.77
N ARG A 15 10.77 -17.35 13.96
CA ARG A 15 10.74 -15.88 14.14
C ARG A 15 9.42 -15.32 13.68
N GLU A 16 8.89 -15.78 12.54
CA GLU A 16 7.55 -15.40 12.08
C GLU A 16 6.48 -15.90 13.07
N ALA A 17 6.64 -17.10 13.64
CA ALA A 17 5.77 -17.58 14.73
C ALA A 17 5.82 -16.63 15.95
N LYS A 18 7.02 -16.21 16.37
CA LYS A 18 7.17 -15.25 17.48
C LYS A 18 6.53 -13.89 17.14
N LYS A 19 6.75 -13.37 15.94
CA LYS A 19 6.13 -12.13 15.45
C LYS A 19 4.61 -12.20 15.49
N VAL A 20 4.04 -13.28 14.96
CA VAL A 20 2.59 -13.50 14.89
C VAL A 20 1.99 -13.67 16.28
N PHE A 21 2.50 -14.62 17.07
CA PHE A 21 1.90 -15.01 18.35
C PHE A 21 2.25 -14.07 19.52
N VAL A 22 3.41 -13.41 19.51
CA VAL A 22 3.85 -12.57 20.63
C VAL A 22 3.59 -11.10 20.35
N THR A 23 3.85 -10.63 19.13
CA THR A 23 3.76 -9.19 18.80
C THR A 23 2.39 -8.84 18.19
N GLN A 24 2.00 -9.51 17.10
CA GLN A 24 0.81 -9.15 16.34
C GLN A 24 -0.49 -9.59 17.02
N MET A 25 -0.52 -10.77 17.65
CA MET A 25 -1.69 -11.18 18.45
C MET A 25 -1.97 -10.25 19.62
N ARG A 26 -0.95 -9.72 20.30
CA ARG A 26 -1.14 -8.73 21.38
C ARG A 26 -1.69 -7.41 20.86
N ALA A 27 -1.23 -6.94 19.69
CA ALA A 27 -1.73 -5.71 19.08
C ALA A 27 -3.21 -5.82 18.66
N ASN A 28 -3.65 -7.02 18.26
CA ASN A 28 -5.06 -7.32 17.98
C ASN A 28 -5.94 -7.37 19.25
N MET A 29 -5.38 -7.52 20.45
CA MET A 29 -6.17 -7.53 21.70
C MET A 29 -6.53 -6.12 22.20
N PHE A 30 -5.89 -5.08 21.67
CA PHE A 30 -6.11 -3.68 22.06
C PHE A 30 -6.48 -2.84 20.84
N THR A 31 -7.72 -2.97 20.38
CA THR A 31 -8.30 -2.12 19.34
C THR A 31 -8.33 -0.68 19.82
N ILE A 32 -7.72 0.26 19.07
CA ILE A 32 -7.71 1.69 19.40
C ILE A 32 -8.74 2.49 18.61
N ALA A 33 -9.17 1.96 17.46
CA ALA A 33 -10.19 2.54 16.61
C ALA A 33 -11.05 1.46 15.96
N LYS A 34 -12.36 1.67 15.99
CA LYS A 34 -13.38 0.83 15.34
C LYS A 34 -13.84 1.49 14.04
N ASP A 35 -14.46 0.70 13.17
CA ASP A 35 -15.05 1.13 11.90
C ASP A 35 -14.13 2.03 11.07
N VAL A 36 -12.87 1.61 10.93
CA VAL A 36 -11.86 2.39 10.24
C VAL A 36 -12.07 2.29 8.73
N LYS A 37 -12.26 3.45 8.11
CA LYS A 37 -12.42 3.60 6.67
C LYS A 37 -11.40 4.58 6.12
N ILE A 38 -10.79 4.22 5.01
CA ILE A 38 -9.83 5.05 4.29
C ILE A 38 -10.36 5.26 2.88
N GLN A 39 -10.43 6.52 2.46
CA GLN A 39 -10.79 6.90 1.10
C GLN A 39 -9.75 7.88 0.56
N ILE A 40 -9.37 7.69 -0.69
CA ILE A 40 -8.47 8.59 -1.39
C ILE A 40 -9.21 9.13 -2.61
N GLU A 41 -9.25 10.46 -2.71
CA GLU A 41 -9.81 11.16 -3.86
C GLU A 41 -8.66 11.82 -4.63
N PHE A 42 -8.42 11.38 -5.87
CA PHE A 42 -7.41 11.98 -6.74
C PHE A 42 -7.99 13.17 -7.52
N ASN A 43 -7.18 14.22 -7.69
CA ASN A 43 -7.55 15.38 -8.47
C ASN A 43 -7.33 15.11 -9.98
N PRO A 44 -8.39 15.05 -10.81
CA PRO A 44 -8.26 14.73 -12.23
C PRO A 44 -7.50 15.79 -13.05
N LYS A 45 -7.30 17.00 -12.50
CA LYS A 45 -6.46 18.03 -13.16
C LYS A 45 -4.97 17.72 -13.06
N THR A 46 -4.55 17.02 -12.02
CA THR A 46 -3.12 16.75 -11.74
C THR A 46 -2.76 15.28 -11.88
N ILE A 47 -3.74 14.37 -11.80
CA ILE A 47 -3.60 12.92 -11.91
C ILE A 47 -4.49 12.43 -13.07
N LYS A 48 -3.88 11.82 -14.08
CA LYS A 48 -4.61 11.27 -15.24
C LYS A 48 -5.05 9.82 -15.05
N ALA A 49 -4.31 9.05 -14.26
CA ALA A 49 -4.62 7.66 -13.93
C ALA A 49 -3.97 7.26 -12.60
N TYR A 50 -4.53 6.27 -11.93
CA TYR A 50 -3.97 5.71 -10.71
C TYR A 50 -4.35 4.23 -10.55
N ARG A 51 -3.57 3.48 -9.76
CA ARG A 51 -3.83 2.08 -9.42
C ARG A 51 -3.37 1.78 -8.01
N LEU A 52 -4.19 1.08 -7.23
CA LEU A 52 -3.83 0.55 -5.91
C LEU A 52 -2.99 -0.72 -6.10
N ILE A 53 -1.82 -0.79 -5.48
CA ILE A 53 -0.96 -1.98 -5.53
C ILE A 53 -1.29 -2.91 -4.35
N GLY A 54 -1.61 -4.16 -4.65
CA GLY A 54 -1.74 -5.26 -3.68
C GLY A 54 -3.13 -5.41 -3.05
N TYR A 55 -3.76 -4.33 -2.58
CA TYR A 55 -5.05 -4.36 -1.87
C TYR A 55 -6.29 -4.24 -2.77
N GLU A 56 -6.18 -4.67 -4.03
CA GLU A 56 -7.23 -4.50 -5.05
C GLU A 56 -8.59 -5.10 -4.63
N ASN A 57 -8.60 -6.19 -3.86
CA ASN A 57 -9.81 -6.89 -3.41
C ASN A 57 -10.54 -6.23 -2.21
N ARG A 58 -10.02 -5.13 -1.67
CA ARG A 58 -10.61 -4.42 -0.51
C ARG A 58 -11.04 -2.99 -0.83
N LEU A 59 -11.18 -2.64 -2.10
CA LEU A 59 -11.70 -1.34 -2.52
C LEU A 59 -13.17 -1.22 -2.07
N LEU A 60 -13.45 -0.30 -1.14
CA LEU A 60 -14.82 0.07 -0.79
C LEU A 60 -15.40 0.99 -1.86
N ALA A 61 -16.69 0.82 -2.15
CA ALA A 61 -17.45 1.77 -2.96
C ALA A 61 -17.56 3.11 -2.23
N LYS A 62 -17.73 4.20 -2.99
CA LYS A 62 -17.80 5.56 -2.42
C LYS A 62 -18.99 5.70 -1.48
N GLU A 63 -20.11 5.08 -1.84
CA GLU A 63 -21.38 5.11 -1.13
C GLU A 63 -21.26 4.41 0.24
N ASP A 64 -20.42 3.38 0.34
CA ASP A 64 -20.19 2.63 1.59
C ASP A 64 -19.25 3.37 2.56
N PHE A 65 -18.52 4.39 2.10
CA PHE A 65 -17.62 5.17 2.96
C PHE A 65 -18.39 5.97 4.01
N ASP A 66 -19.48 6.61 3.59
CA ASP A 66 -20.29 7.47 4.46
C ASP A 66 -21.32 6.70 5.31
N ASP A 67 -21.61 5.44 4.96
CA ASP A 67 -22.59 4.60 5.64
C ASP A 67 -22.01 3.91 6.89
N ASP A 68 -22.28 4.47 8.07
CA ASP A 68 -21.81 3.92 9.36
C ASP A 68 -22.44 2.56 9.74
N THR A 69 -23.35 2.00 8.94
CA THR A 69 -23.90 0.64 9.12
C THR A 69 -23.07 -0.45 8.41
N LYS A 70 -22.14 -0.06 7.53
CA LYS A 70 -21.23 -0.99 6.85
C LYS A 70 -20.08 -1.40 7.75
N ASP A 71 -19.88 -2.71 7.88
CA ASP A 71 -18.75 -3.27 8.61
C ASP A 71 -17.42 -2.84 7.96
N ALA A 72 -16.46 -2.45 8.79
CA ALA A 72 -15.20 -1.86 8.38
C ALA A 72 -14.05 -2.40 9.23
N GLY A 73 -12.81 -2.03 8.90
CA GLY A 73 -11.63 -2.57 9.56
C GLY A 73 -11.49 -2.12 11.01
N GLU A 74 -10.89 -2.96 11.84
CA GLU A 74 -10.39 -2.55 13.15
C GLU A 74 -8.90 -2.16 13.08
N LEU A 75 -8.51 -1.13 13.83
CA LEU A 75 -7.10 -0.74 13.97
C LEU A 75 -6.63 -0.97 15.41
N GLY A 76 -5.68 -1.89 15.57
CA GLY A 76 -5.03 -2.22 16.84
C GLY A 76 -3.95 -1.23 17.26
N ALA A 77 -3.64 -1.20 18.56
CA ALA A 77 -2.55 -0.40 19.10
C ALA A 77 -1.22 -0.78 18.46
N GLY A 78 -0.49 0.20 17.93
CA GLY A 78 0.80 -0.01 17.25
C GLY A 78 0.69 -0.57 15.84
N HIS A 79 -0.51 -0.75 15.28
CA HIS A 79 -0.66 -1.10 13.87
C HIS A 79 -0.28 0.07 12.97
N THR A 80 0.46 -0.26 11.90
CA THR A 80 0.71 0.67 10.79
C THR A 80 0.12 0.04 9.54
N VAL A 81 -0.69 0.81 8.81
CA VAL A 81 -1.25 0.41 7.52
C VAL A 81 -0.54 1.20 6.43
N THR A 82 -0.11 0.51 5.37
CA THR A 82 0.52 1.13 4.21
C THR A 82 -0.27 0.74 2.97
N ALA A 83 -0.80 1.74 2.26
CA ALA A 83 -1.39 1.58 0.94
C ALA A 83 -0.46 2.25 -0.07
N ILE A 84 -0.14 1.55 -1.16
CA ILE A 84 0.75 2.05 -2.21
C ILE A 84 -0.09 2.26 -3.45
N TYR A 85 -0.01 3.47 -4.01
CA TYR A 85 -0.63 3.82 -5.27
C TYR A 85 0.43 4.13 -6.31
N GLU A 86 0.26 3.55 -7.49
CA GLU A 86 0.91 4.01 -8.70
C GLU A 86 0.02 5.10 -9.31
N VAL A 87 0.61 6.23 -9.68
CA VAL A 87 -0.12 7.35 -10.27
C VAL A 87 0.58 7.83 -11.53
N ILE A 88 -0.20 8.31 -12.48
CA ILE A 88 0.33 9.05 -13.62
C ILE A 88 -0.13 10.50 -13.50
N LEU A 89 0.83 11.42 -13.47
CA LEU A 89 0.55 12.86 -13.48
C LEU A 89 -0.01 13.29 -14.83
N SER A 90 -0.85 14.32 -14.84
CA SER A 90 -1.48 14.86 -16.05
C SER A 90 -0.47 15.47 -17.05
N ASP A 91 0.68 15.94 -16.57
CA ASP A 91 1.80 16.46 -17.36
C ASP A 91 2.84 15.38 -17.74
N SER A 92 2.63 14.12 -17.35
CA SER A 92 3.54 13.03 -17.67
C SER A 92 3.41 12.54 -19.12
N LYS A 93 4.57 12.36 -19.78
CA LYS A 93 4.71 11.75 -21.11
C LYS A 93 4.46 10.23 -21.14
N SER A 94 4.18 9.61 -20.00
CA SER A 94 3.94 8.16 -19.95
C SER A 94 2.77 7.76 -20.85
N THR A 95 3.01 6.79 -21.73
CA THR A 95 2.01 6.17 -22.62
C THR A 95 1.36 4.94 -22.00
N GLN A 96 1.73 4.58 -20.75
CA GLN A 96 1.09 3.47 -20.06
C GLN A 96 -0.39 3.75 -19.87
N ASP A 97 -1.21 2.83 -20.34
CA ASP A 97 -2.65 2.83 -20.14
C ASP A 97 -2.98 2.14 -18.81
N ILE A 98 -2.97 2.91 -17.73
CA ILE A 98 -3.42 2.44 -16.40
C ILE A 98 -4.93 2.76 -16.23
N ALA A 99 -5.63 3.16 -17.29
CA ALA A 99 -6.98 3.75 -17.22
C ALA A 99 -8.12 2.78 -16.86
N LYS A 100 -7.82 1.54 -16.45
CA LYS A 100 -8.88 0.60 -16.02
C LYS A 100 -9.47 0.88 -14.63
N ALA A 101 -8.96 1.87 -13.88
CA ALA A 101 -9.43 2.15 -12.52
C ALA A 101 -10.31 3.40 -12.36
N ALA A 102 -10.63 4.13 -13.44
CA ALA A 102 -11.49 5.31 -13.34
C ALA A 102 -12.33 5.52 -14.61
N ASP A 103 -13.15 4.54 -15.00
CA ASP A 103 -14.23 4.80 -15.97
C ASP A 103 -15.39 5.54 -15.26
N LEU A 104 -15.14 6.80 -14.88
CA LEU A 104 -16.17 7.73 -14.44
C LEU A 104 -16.85 8.34 -15.67
N LYS A 105 -17.54 7.48 -16.44
CA LYS A 105 -18.21 7.80 -17.71
C LYS A 105 -19.22 8.96 -17.62
N TYR A 106 -19.65 9.35 -16.42
CA TYR A 106 -20.71 10.34 -16.18
C TYR A 106 -20.39 11.43 -15.14
N GLN A 107 -19.14 11.60 -14.69
CA GLN A 107 -18.79 12.71 -13.79
C GLN A 107 -17.91 13.75 -14.48
N THR A 108 -18.55 14.80 -15.01
CA THR A 108 -17.88 16.09 -15.24
C THR A 108 -17.72 16.82 -13.91
N LYS A 109 -16.78 16.38 -13.06
CA LYS A 109 -16.38 17.17 -11.88
C LYS A 109 -15.60 18.39 -12.36
N THR A 110 -16.26 19.53 -12.46
CA THR A 110 -15.62 20.84 -12.52
C THR A 110 -14.87 21.09 -11.21
N VAL A 111 -13.58 20.77 -11.17
CA VAL A 111 -12.71 21.20 -10.07
C VAL A 111 -12.66 22.73 -10.13
N ALA A 112 -13.28 23.41 -9.17
CA ALA A 112 -13.24 24.86 -9.06
C ALA A 112 -11.80 25.33 -8.78
N GLY A 113 -11.31 26.33 -9.53
CA GLY A 113 -10.01 26.97 -9.31
C GLY A 113 -8.78 26.26 -9.92
N LYS A 114 -7.64 26.96 -9.85
CA LYS A 114 -6.30 26.40 -10.11
C LYS A 114 -5.85 25.63 -8.85
N SER A 115 -6.24 24.37 -8.75
CA SER A 115 -5.77 23.50 -7.66
C SER A 115 -4.49 22.77 -8.10
N SER A 116 -3.42 22.92 -7.33
CA SER A 116 -2.18 22.16 -7.46
C SER A 116 -2.21 20.87 -6.62
N ASP A 117 -3.38 20.54 -6.08
CA ASP A 117 -3.60 19.39 -5.21
C ASP A 117 -3.49 18.10 -6.03
N LEU A 118 -2.87 17.08 -5.48
CA LEU A 118 -2.75 15.74 -6.04
C LEU A 118 -3.92 14.87 -5.62
N MET A 119 -4.18 14.84 -4.32
CA MET A 119 -5.20 13.99 -3.72
C MET A 119 -5.61 14.49 -2.34
N THR A 120 -6.80 14.06 -1.91
CA THR A 120 -7.27 14.17 -0.54
C THR A 120 -7.36 12.78 0.07
N VAL A 121 -6.72 12.60 1.21
CA VAL A 121 -6.84 11.40 2.04
C VAL A 121 -7.87 11.66 3.11
N LYS A 122 -8.92 10.84 3.13
CA LYS A 122 -9.99 10.85 4.13
C LYS A 122 -9.86 9.61 5.01
N PHE A 123 -9.75 9.83 6.30
CA PHE A 123 -9.69 8.77 7.30
C PHE A 123 -10.84 8.94 8.27
N ARG A 124 -11.72 7.95 8.33
CA ARG A 124 -12.87 7.94 9.23
C ARG A 124 -12.70 6.82 10.25
N TYR A 125 -13.01 7.09 11.51
CA TYR A 125 -12.95 6.10 12.58
C TYR A 125 -13.89 6.42 13.74
N LYS A 126 -14.27 5.40 14.52
CA LYS A 126 -14.98 5.52 15.80
C LYS A 126 -14.02 5.26 16.97
N PRO A 127 -13.86 6.18 17.93
CA PRO A 127 -13.14 5.90 19.17
C PRO A 127 -13.76 4.73 19.94
N ILE A 128 -12.97 3.93 20.67
CA ILE A 128 -13.47 2.72 21.37
C ILE A 128 -14.72 2.98 22.24
N LYS A 129 -14.77 4.14 22.90
CA LYS A 129 -15.80 4.56 23.86
C LYS A 129 -16.89 5.43 23.24
N SER A 130 -16.97 5.54 21.91
CA SER A 130 -17.95 6.37 21.23
C SER A 130 -18.45 5.71 19.95
N ASP A 131 -19.76 5.76 19.73
CA ASP A 131 -20.37 5.34 18.46
C ASP A 131 -20.38 6.46 17.41
N LYS A 132 -19.92 7.67 17.79
CA LYS A 132 -19.81 8.80 16.87
C LYS A 132 -18.52 8.72 16.08
N SER A 133 -18.67 8.73 14.76
CA SER A 133 -17.55 8.72 13.82
C SER A 133 -16.83 10.06 13.76
N ILE A 134 -15.51 10.03 13.60
CA ILE A 134 -14.63 11.19 13.41
C ILE A 134 -14.00 11.10 12.03
N LEU A 135 -14.10 12.17 11.25
CA LEU A 135 -13.47 12.31 9.94
C LEU A 135 -12.22 13.19 10.04
N LEU A 136 -11.11 12.67 9.55
CA LEU A 136 -9.86 13.39 9.33
C LEU A 136 -9.64 13.51 7.82
N GLU A 137 -9.29 14.71 7.36
CA GLU A 137 -9.01 14.98 5.95
C GLU A 137 -7.64 15.64 5.82
N GLN A 138 -6.84 15.15 4.87
CA GLN A 138 -5.54 15.70 4.54
C GLN A 138 -5.42 15.87 3.03
N VAL A 139 -5.19 17.11 2.58
CA VAL A 139 -4.91 17.42 1.18
C VAL A 139 -3.40 17.36 0.95
N LEU A 140 -2.98 16.67 -0.11
CA LEU A 140 -1.59 16.65 -0.57
C LEU A 140 -1.45 17.44 -1.87
N ASN A 141 -0.49 18.35 -1.90
CA ASN A 141 -0.22 19.21 -3.06
C ASN A 141 0.97 18.69 -3.86
N LYS A 142 1.10 19.15 -5.13
CA LYS A 142 2.25 18.81 -5.98
C LYS A 142 3.60 19.09 -5.32
N SER A 143 3.69 20.10 -4.44
CA SER A 143 4.90 20.42 -3.69
C SER A 143 5.29 19.38 -2.64
N ALA A 144 4.40 18.46 -2.28
CA ALA A 144 4.70 17.34 -1.39
C ALA A 144 5.44 16.19 -2.10
N LEU A 145 5.58 16.25 -3.42
CA LEU A 145 6.38 15.28 -4.17
C LEU A 145 7.87 15.50 -3.87
N ILE A 146 8.48 14.46 -3.34
CA ILE A 146 9.91 14.40 -3.06
C ILE A 146 10.51 13.23 -3.83
N GLY A 147 11.80 13.32 -4.16
CA GLY A 147 12.52 12.22 -4.79
C GLY A 147 12.59 10.99 -3.87
N LEU A 148 12.74 9.81 -4.47
CA LEU A 148 12.76 8.53 -3.75
C LEU A 148 13.89 8.47 -2.71
N GLU A 149 15.03 9.07 -3.04
CA GLU A 149 16.20 9.23 -2.17
C GLU A 149 15.91 10.08 -0.93
N ASN A 150 15.01 11.05 -1.05
CA ASN A 150 14.61 11.95 0.04
C ASN A 150 13.42 11.39 0.86
N SER A 151 12.83 10.27 0.44
CA SER A 151 11.72 9.65 1.15
C SER A 151 12.17 8.94 2.44
N SER A 152 11.21 8.43 3.22
CA SER A 152 11.54 7.66 4.43
C SER A 152 12.01 6.25 4.09
N ASP A 153 12.77 5.64 5.00
CA ASP A 153 13.14 4.22 4.90
C ASP A 153 11.89 3.34 4.76
N ASN A 154 10.80 3.66 5.46
CA ASN A 154 9.54 2.90 5.36
C ASN A 154 8.96 2.95 3.95
N TYR A 155 8.98 4.13 3.32
CA TYR A 155 8.48 4.29 1.96
C TYR A 155 9.31 3.46 0.98
N ARG A 156 10.63 3.64 0.97
CA ARG A 156 11.54 2.86 0.10
C ARG A 156 11.42 1.36 0.33
N PHE A 157 11.38 0.93 1.60
CA PHE A 157 11.26 -0.49 1.93
C PHE A 157 9.92 -1.06 1.45
N SER A 158 8.80 -0.36 1.67
CA SER A 158 7.49 -0.79 1.18
C SER A 158 7.42 -0.85 -0.35
N ALA A 159 8.07 0.10 -1.04
CA ALA A 159 8.18 0.10 -2.49
C ALA A 159 8.98 -1.12 -2.98
N ALA A 160 10.09 -1.46 -2.32
CA ALA A 160 10.86 -2.66 -2.64
C ALA A 160 10.05 -3.95 -2.46
N VAL A 161 9.26 -4.06 -1.38
CA VAL A 161 8.36 -5.20 -1.16
C VAL A 161 7.31 -5.31 -2.27
N ALA A 162 6.68 -4.20 -2.66
CA ALA A 162 5.72 -4.19 -3.76
C ALA A 162 6.36 -4.57 -5.10
N SER A 163 7.54 -4.01 -5.41
CA SER A 163 8.30 -4.35 -6.62
C SER A 163 8.74 -5.81 -6.65
N PHE A 164 9.15 -6.38 -5.51
CA PHE A 164 9.46 -7.80 -5.40
C PHE A 164 8.26 -8.68 -5.71
N GLY A 165 7.09 -8.35 -5.16
CA GLY A 165 5.84 -9.05 -5.46
C GLY A 165 5.47 -9.00 -6.95
N MET A 166 5.72 -7.87 -7.62
CA MET A 166 5.53 -7.74 -9.07
C MET A 166 6.51 -8.60 -9.88
N LEU A 167 7.76 -8.74 -9.44
CA LEU A 167 8.74 -9.64 -10.07
C LEU A 167 8.33 -11.10 -9.94
N LEU A 168 7.95 -11.54 -8.73
CA LEU A 168 7.54 -12.92 -8.48
C LEU A 168 6.30 -13.33 -9.27
N ARG A 169 5.41 -12.38 -9.55
CA ARG A 169 4.17 -12.61 -10.33
C ARG A 169 4.34 -12.41 -11.83
N ASP A 170 5.55 -12.12 -12.29
CA ASP A 170 5.84 -11.71 -13.67
C ASP A 170 4.86 -10.63 -14.18
N SER A 171 4.60 -9.61 -13.35
CA SER A 171 3.54 -8.64 -13.60
C SER A 171 3.83 -7.80 -14.85
N GLU A 172 2.81 -7.55 -15.67
CA GLU A 172 2.88 -6.58 -16.78
C GLU A 172 3.26 -5.16 -16.32
N PHE A 173 3.02 -4.86 -15.03
CA PHE A 173 3.32 -3.56 -14.41
C PHE A 173 4.68 -3.53 -13.69
N LYS A 174 5.50 -4.60 -13.75
CA LYS A 174 6.82 -4.61 -13.10
C LYS A 174 7.80 -3.59 -13.71
N GLY A 175 7.49 -3.07 -14.89
CA GLY A 175 8.30 -2.06 -15.58
C GLY A 175 9.74 -2.54 -15.80
N SER A 176 10.71 -1.72 -15.40
CA SER A 176 12.14 -2.02 -15.45
C SER A 176 12.68 -2.60 -14.13
N ALA A 177 11.82 -3.08 -13.24
CA ALA A 177 12.27 -3.70 -11.99
C ALA A 177 13.12 -4.93 -12.28
N THR A 178 14.19 -5.09 -11.48
CA THR A 178 15.05 -6.27 -11.45
C THR A 178 15.27 -6.66 -9.99
N TYR A 179 15.62 -7.92 -9.73
CA TYR A 179 15.95 -8.36 -8.37
C TYR A 179 17.07 -7.52 -7.75
N ASP A 180 18.06 -7.11 -8.55
CA ASP A 180 19.17 -6.26 -8.08
C ASP A 180 18.70 -4.86 -7.68
N ASN A 181 17.86 -4.21 -8.49
CA ASN A 181 17.32 -2.89 -8.16
C ASN A 181 16.44 -2.94 -6.92
N VAL A 182 15.62 -3.99 -6.78
CA VAL A 182 14.79 -4.24 -5.60
C VAL A 182 15.65 -4.49 -4.35
N TYR A 183 16.70 -5.28 -4.48
CA TYR A 183 17.64 -5.54 -3.39
C TYR A 183 18.32 -4.26 -2.91
N ASN A 184 18.83 -3.44 -3.84
CA ASN A 184 19.50 -2.18 -3.49
C ASN A 184 18.52 -1.21 -2.82
N LEU A 185 17.30 -1.07 -3.35
CA LEU A 185 16.27 -0.22 -2.75
C LEU A 185 15.91 -0.65 -1.33
N ALA A 186 15.76 -1.95 -1.08
CA ALA A 186 15.47 -2.49 0.25
C ALA A 186 16.66 -2.35 1.20
N LYS A 187 17.89 -2.57 0.71
CA LYS A 187 19.13 -2.48 1.49
C LYS A 187 19.38 -1.07 1.97
N ASP A 188 19.20 -0.08 1.10
CA ASP A 188 19.34 1.33 1.45
C ASP A 188 18.24 1.83 2.40
N ALA A 189 17.23 0.99 2.66
CA ALA A 189 16.09 1.26 3.52
C ALA A 189 16.05 0.33 4.75
N LEU A 190 17.18 -0.25 5.17
CA LEU A 190 17.21 -1.20 6.30
C LEU A 190 16.83 -0.52 7.63
N GLY A 191 17.30 0.71 7.87
CA GLY A 191 17.09 1.42 9.13
C GLY A 191 17.61 0.64 10.34
N THR A 192 16.94 0.78 11.51
CA THR A 192 17.37 0.16 12.78
C THR A 192 17.13 -1.35 12.85
N ASP A 193 16.19 -1.89 12.06
CA ASP A 193 15.80 -3.32 11.94
C ASP A 193 16.02 -4.21 13.19
N LYS A 194 15.50 -3.80 14.36
CA LYS A 194 15.79 -4.45 15.65
C LYS A 194 15.47 -5.95 15.69
N GLU A 195 14.47 -6.36 14.93
CA GLU A 195 13.98 -7.74 14.88
C GLU A 195 14.51 -8.53 13.66
N ASN A 196 15.38 -7.92 12.84
CA ASN A 196 15.97 -8.49 11.62
C ASN A 196 14.99 -8.86 10.49
N TYR A 197 13.75 -8.34 10.48
CA TYR A 197 12.78 -8.66 9.43
C TYR A 197 13.18 -8.09 8.07
N ARG A 198 13.81 -6.90 8.05
CA ARG A 198 14.23 -6.28 6.78
C ARG A 198 15.45 -6.98 6.21
N ALA A 199 16.38 -7.39 7.06
CA ALA A 199 17.52 -8.22 6.67
C ALA A 199 17.08 -9.59 6.12
N GLU A 200 16.06 -10.21 6.72
CA GLU A 200 15.49 -11.45 6.20
C GLU A 200 14.87 -11.27 4.81
N PHE A 201 14.15 -10.16 4.58
CA PHE A 201 13.62 -9.83 3.26
C PHE A 201 14.71 -9.71 2.19
N LEU A 202 15.87 -9.11 2.52
CA LEU A 202 17.01 -9.08 1.60
C LEU A 202 17.50 -10.47 1.22
N GLN A 203 17.46 -11.43 2.14
CA GLN A 203 17.82 -12.81 1.86
C GLN A 203 16.80 -13.48 0.93
N LEU A 204 15.51 -13.23 1.13
CA LEU A 204 14.46 -13.73 0.23
C LEU A 204 14.67 -13.24 -1.21
N ILE A 205 15.02 -11.97 -1.39
CA ILE A 205 15.32 -11.41 -2.72
C ILE A 205 16.48 -12.15 -3.38
N LYS A 206 17.57 -12.40 -2.66
CA LYS A 206 18.73 -13.14 -3.17
C LYS A 206 18.38 -14.58 -3.55
N THR A 207 17.62 -15.26 -2.69
CA THR A 207 17.18 -16.64 -2.95
C THR A 207 16.33 -16.70 -4.21
N ALA A 208 15.35 -15.81 -4.36
CA ALA A 208 14.50 -15.74 -5.56
C ALA A 208 15.31 -15.46 -6.83
N ASN A 209 16.26 -14.52 -6.78
CA ASN A 209 17.14 -14.23 -7.92
C ASN A 209 17.97 -15.46 -8.33
N THR A 210 18.52 -16.18 -7.35
CA THR A 210 19.30 -17.40 -7.58
C THR A 210 18.44 -18.48 -8.23
N LEU A 211 17.24 -18.75 -7.70
CA LEU A 211 16.33 -19.75 -8.24
C LEU A 211 15.92 -19.42 -9.68
N GLN A 212 15.58 -18.17 -9.97
CA GLN A 212 15.23 -17.75 -11.33
C GLN A 212 16.41 -17.94 -12.30
N SER A 213 17.64 -17.64 -11.86
CA SER A 213 18.82 -17.84 -12.69
C SER A 213 19.09 -19.33 -12.99
N LEU A 214 18.83 -20.22 -12.03
CA LEU A 214 18.95 -21.66 -12.21
C LEU A 214 17.91 -22.21 -13.18
N GLU A 215 16.64 -21.80 -13.06
CA GLU A 215 15.59 -22.17 -14.01
C GLU A 215 15.93 -21.72 -15.43
N ALA A 216 16.41 -20.47 -15.59
CA ALA A 216 16.82 -19.94 -16.89
C ALA A 216 18.02 -20.70 -17.50
N SER A 217 18.92 -21.23 -16.67
CA SER A 217 20.05 -22.05 -17.12
C SER A 217 19.67 -23.49 -17.46
N THR A 218 18.60 -24.01 -16.87
CA THR A 218 18.12 -25.39 -17.08
C THR A 218 17.21 -25.50 -18.32
N ASN A 219 16.56 -24.40 -18.69
CA ASN A 219 15.69 -24.30 -19.87
C ASN A 219 16.42 -23.84 -21.16
N ARG A 220 17.75 -23.80 -21.16
CA ARG A 220 18.60 -23.57 -22.34
C ARG A 220 19.31 -24.85 -22.74
#